data_AF-A0A165B744-F1
#
_entry.id   AF-A0A165B744-F1
#
_cell.length_a   1.000
_cell.length_b   1.000
_cell.length_c   1.000
_cell.angle_alpha   90.00
_cell.angle_beta   90.00
_cell.angle_gamma   90.00
#
_symmetry.space_group_name_H-M   'P 1'
#
loop_
_entity.id
_entity.type
_entity.pdbx_description
1 polymer ?
#
loop_
_entity_poly.entity_id
_entity_poly.type
_entity_poly.pdbx_seq_one_letter_code
_entity_poly.pdbx_strand_id
1 'polypeptide(L)'
;MHPHWYSASPDIQRKLISLFILSLAPKNTVTTLSPNPNSPLTIFITELEYTRSPHDIAAVLRWALRHLRLGGDSFGVGSDPWQWYANFADAERAASYPPNAFSQCLAPQLPPAHMQLLVATLEILSSLAAHSERNGTSGSKLSKFLGLWLLTARRTEDDDDWSSFYARWERAGRILEHLFLAQIRDDMVHKKMPLRLAELVASYPFPSDGSTEEGLLPRPRLSTRRHDALYVRVEVQLPDIKSSPPKQHPFRVITDATKAESRPDHGEYDSIWDAIKQ
;
A
#
# COMPACT_ATOMS: atom_id res chain seq x y z
N MET A 1 -11.94 7.08 -1.77
CA MET A 1 -10.78 7.95 -2.04
C MET A 1 -11.27 8.98 -3.05
N HIS A 2 -11.36 10.26 -2.69
CA HIS A 2 -11.84 11.28 -3.64
C HIS A 2 -10.81 11.44 -4.77
N PRO A 3 -11.20 11.31 -6.05
CA PRO A 3 -10.26 11.42 -7.17
C PRO A 3 -9.57 12.79 -7.25
N HIS A 4 -10.23 13.83 -6.72
CA HIS A 4 -9.69 15.18 -6.61
C HIS A 4 -10.00 15.74 -5.22
N TRP A 5 -8.96 15.96 -4.42
CA TRP A 5 -9.06 16.78 -3.22
C TRP A 5 -9.09 18.25 -3.65
N TYR A 6 -9.88 19.10 -3.00
CA TYR A 6 -10.05 20.50 -3.43
C TYR A 6 -8.74 21.30 -3.51
N SER A 7 -7.72 20.88 -2.76
CA SER A 7 -6.40 21.49 -2.77
C SER A 7 -5.43 20.88 -3.79
N ALA A 8 -5.81 19.83 -4.52
CA ALA A 8 -4.94 19.16 -5.48
C ALA A 8 -5.06 19.82 -6.86
N SER A 9 -3.92 20.15 -7.48
CA SER A 9 -3.87 20.75 -8.80
C SER A 9 -3.23 19.79 -9.81
N PRO A 10 -3.97 19.32 -10.84
CA PRO A 10 -3.42 18.47 -11.89
C PRO A 10 -2.24 19.12 -12.63
N ASP A 11 -2.23 20.44 -12.77
CA ASP A 11 -1.16 21.15 -13.49
C ASP A 11 0.12 21.20 -12.67
N ILE A 12 0.02 21.40 -11.35
CA ILE A 12 1.17 21.30 -10.45
C ILE A 12 1.73 19.88 -10.46
N GLN A 13 0.86 18.87 -10.38
CA GLN A 13 1.27 17.47 -10.43
C GLN A 13 2.02 17.14 -11.74
N ARG A 14 1.51 17.57 -12.89
CA ARG A 14 2.18 17.39 -14.19
C ARG A 14 3.52 18.11 -14.22
N LYS A 15 3.59 19.36 -13.74
CA LYS A 15 4.85 20.13 -13.65
C LYS A 15 5.89 19.38 -12.81
N LEU A 16 5.53 18.94 -11.61
CA LEU A 16 6.42 18.22 -10.71
C LEU A 16 6.87 16.88 -11.30
N ILE A 17 5.97 16.13 -11.95
CA ILE A 17 6.31 14.88 -12.65
C ILE A 17 7.31 15.14 -13.77
N SER A 18 7.07 16.16 -14.61
CA SER A 18 7.99 16.52 -15.70
C SER A 18 9.36 16.92 -15.18
N LEU A 19 9.43 17.74 -14.13
CA LEU A 19 10.69 18.13 -13.50
C LEU A 19 11.42 16.94 -12.90
N PHE A 20 10.70 16.01 -12.26
CA PHE A 20 11.28 14.77 -11.76
C PHE A 20 11.90 13.95 -12.90
N ILE A 21 11.17 13.71 -13.99
CA ILE A 21 11.68 12.97 -15.17
C ILE A 21 12.92 13.65 -15.75
N LEU A 22 12.90 14.99 -15.88
CA LEU A 22 14.05 15.76 -16.36
C LEU A 22 15.26 15.67 -15.42
N SER A 23 15.04 15.53 -14.11
CA SER A 23 16.13 15.35 -13.15
C SER A 23 16.79 13.97 -13.23
N LEU A 24 16.11 12.97 -13.81
CA LEU A 24 16.65 11.63 -14.06
C LEU A 24 17.46 11.54 -15.37
N ALA A 25 17.40 12.56 -16.24
CA ALA A 25 18.12 12.54 -17.51
C ALA A 25 19.64 12.44 -17.28
N PRO A 26 20.37 11.63 -18.07
CA PRO A 26 21.81 11.47 -17.89
C PRO A 26 22.52 12.82 -17.97
N LYS A 27 23.40 13.07 -16.99
CA LYS A 27 24.21 14.29 -16.91
C LYS A 27 25.07 14.42 -18.16
N ASN A 28 24.64 15.22 -19.12
CA ASN A 28 25.54 15.66 -20.18
C ASN A 28 26.57 16.59 -19.53
N THR A 29 27.83 16.13 -19.52
CA THR A 29 29.06 16.84 -19.14
C THR A 29 29.19 17.21 -17.65
N VAL A 30 30.18 16.59 -17.00
CA VAL A 30 30.72 17.04 -15.71
C VAL A 30 31.46 18.35 -15.95
N THR A 31 30.82 19.48 -15.65
CA THR A 31 31.50 20.76 -15.50
C THR A 31 31.92 20.91 -14.04
N THR A 32 33.22 21.08 -13.80
CA THR A 32 33.88 21.21 -12.49
C THR A 32 33.60 22.55 -11.79
N LEU A 33 32.45 23.16 -12.04
CA LEU A 33 32.06 24.46 -11.50
C LEU A 33 30.73 24.35 -10.75
N SER A 34 30.57 25.26 -9.80
CA SER A 34 29.50 25.49 -8.82
C SER A 34 28.11 24.93 -9.20
N PRO A 35 27.27 24.53 -8.21
CA PRO A 35 25.94 24.02 -8.49
C PRO A 35 25.16 25.00 -9.37
N ASN A 36 24.82 24.57 -10.60
CA ASN A 36 24.05 25.38 -11.52
C ASN A 36 22.64 25.56 -10.91
N PRO A 37 22.22 26.80 -10.55
CA PRO A 37 20.90 27.04 -9.97
C PRO A 37 19.77 26.65 -10.93
N ASN A 38 20.07 26.52 -12.23
CA ASN A 38 19.13 26.08 -13.26
C ASN A 38 19.22 24.57 -13.56
N SER A 39 19.87 23.77 -12.70
CA SER A 39 19.87 22.32 -12.88
C SER A 39 18.46 21.77 -12.68
N PRO A 40 17.99 20.81 -13.52
CA PRO A 40 16.66 20.24 -13.38
C PRO A 40 16.37 19.65 -11.99
N LEU A 41 17.39 19.08 -11.33
CA LEU A 41 17.29 18.56 -9.97
C LEU A 41 17.07 19.68 -8.94
N THR A 42 17.84 20.77 -9.03
CA THR A 42 17.66 21.92 -8.14
C THR A 42 16.28 22.52 -8.31
N ILE A 43 15.82 22.73 -9.55
CA ILE A 43 14.48 23.24 -9.85
C ILE A 43 13.40 22.30 -9.29
N PHE A 44 13.56 20.98 -9.45
CA PHE A 44 12.63 20.01 -8.89
C PHE A 44 12.55 20.10 -7.36
N ILE A 45 13.69 20.17 -6.66
CA ILE A 45 13.75 20.28 -5.19
C ILE A 45 13.08 21.58 -4.74
N THR A 46 13.42 22.70 -5.38
CA THR A 46 12.83 24.01 -5.10
C THR A 46 11.31 24.00 -5.28
N GLU A 47 10.81 23.43 -6.38
CA GLU A 47 9.37 23.32 -6.64
C GLU A 47 8.68 22.40 -5.63
N LEU A 48 9.35 21.34 -5.16
CA LEU A 48 8.83 20.46 -4.12
C LEU A 48 8.70 21.18 -2.78
N GLU A 49 9.66 22.03 -2.41
CA GLU A 49 9.63 22.85 -1.19
C GLU A 49 8.53 23.93 -1.23
N TYR A 50 8.32 24.58 -2.38
CA TYR A 50 7.32 25.64 -2.52
C TYR A 50 5.90 25.14 -2.84
N THR A 51 5.73 23.84 -3.11
CA THR A 51 4.41 23.26 -3.36
C THR A 51 3.56 23.33 -2.09
N ARG A 52 2.49 24.14 -2.13
CA ARG A 52 1.61 24.39 -0.98
C ARG A 52 0.77 23.18 -0.58
N SER A 53 0.41 22.33 -1.53
CA SER A 53 -0.54 21.23 -1.29
C SER A 53 0.20 19.91 -1.07
N PRO A 54 0.11 19.30 0.12
CA PRO A 54 0.72 17.99 0.37
C PRO A 54 0.10 16.88 -0.49
N HIS A 55 -1.12 17.09 -1.00
CA HIS A 55 -1.80 16.14 -1.87
C HIS A 55 -1.14 16.03 -3.25
N ASP A 56 -0.55 17.13 -3.75
CA ASP A 56 0.16 17.13 -5.02
C ASP A 56 1.48 16.38 -4.89
N ILE A 57 2.24 16.61 -3.81
CA ILE A 57 3.47 15.86 -3.50
C ILE A 57 3.15 14.36 -3.35
N ALA A 58 2.10 14.02 -2.60
CA ALA A 58 1.66 12.63 -2.45
C ALA A 58 1.19 12.00 -3.77
N ALA A 59 0.62 12.78 -4.70
CA ALA A 59 0.25 12.30 -6.04
C ALA A 59 1.49 11.99 -6.88
N VAL A 60 2.50 12.85 -6.84
CA VAL A 60 3.80 12.67 -7.51
C VAL A 60 4.52 11.44 -6.96
N LEU A 61 4.58 11.26 -5.64
CA LEU A 61 5.17 10.06 -5.02
C LEU A 61 4.44 8.78 -5.46
N ARG A 62 3.10 8.78 -5.44
CA ARG A 62 2.31 7.64 -5.92
C ARG A 62 2.53 7.37 -7.41
N TRP A 63 2.66 8.43 -8.22
CA TRP A 63 3.00 8.29 -9.64
C TRP A 63 4.39 7.67 -9.80
N ALA A 64 5.40 8.16 -9.07
CA ALA A 64 6.78 7.67 -9.14
C ALA A 64 6.86 6.19 -8.76
N LEU A 65 6.22 5.77 -7.67
CA LEU A 65 6.19 4.36 -7.25
C LEU A 65 5.49 3.45 -8.26
N ARG A 66 4.46 3.93 -8.97
CA ARG A 66 3.81 3.16 -10.04
C ARG A 66 4.66 3.03 -11.31
N HIS A 67 5.60 3.94 -11.54
CA HIS A 67 6.47 3.96 -12.72
C HIS A 67 7.91 3.52 -12.42
N LEU A 68 8.22 3.27 -11.15
CA LEU A 68 9.51 2.76 -10.70
C LEU A 68 9.83 1.45 -11.43
N ARG A 69 11.06 1.30 -11.89
CA ARG A 69 11.57 0.04 -12.43
C ARG A 69 12.67 -0.45 -11.50
N LEU A 70 12.44 -1.61 -10.90
CA LEU A 70 13.43 -2.28 -10.06
C LEU A 70 14.48 -2.94 -10.96
N GLY A 71 15.68 -3.12 -10.43
CA GLY A 71 16.72 -3.89 -11.11
C GLY A 71 16.49 -5.39 -10.90
N GLY A 72 16.42 -6.18 -11.98
CA GLY A 72 16.18 -7.62 -11.91
C GLY A 72 14.69 -7.99 -11.88
N ASP A 73 14.41 -9.29 -11.73
CA ASP A 73 13.05 -9.85 -11.77
C ASP A 73 12.35 -9.91 -10.39
N SER A 74 13.08 -9.70 -9.29
CA SER A 74 12.58 -9.73 -7.91
C SER A 74 13.10 -8.54 -7.11
N PHE A 75 12.40 -8.21 -6.01
CA PHE A 75 12.85 -7.16 -5.09
C PHE A 75 14.08 -7.59 -4.27
N GLY A 76 14.24 -8.88 -4.01
CA GLY A 76 15.37 -9.43 -3.28
C GLY A 76 16.19 -10.43 -4.09
N VAL A 77 17.05 -11.15 -3.39
CA VAL A 77 17.84 -12.25 -3.94
C VAL A 77 16.92 -13.45 -4.22
N GLY A 78 17.01 -14.01 -5.42
CA GLY A 78 16.20 -15.13 -5.88
C GLY A 78 15.38 -14.78 -7.13
N SER A 79 14.89 -15.80 -7.83
CA SER A 79 14.02 -15.65 -9.00
C SER A 79 12.54 -15.59 -8.64
N ASP A 80 12.15 -16.18 -7.51
CA ASP A 80 10.78 -16.14 -7.00
C ASP A 80 10.51 -14.77 -6.32
N PRO A 81 9.40 -14.07 -6.67
CA PRO A 81 9.05 -12.76 -6.11
C PRO A 81 9.09 -12.64 -4.59
N TRP A 82 8.82 -13.72 -3.84
CA TRP A 82 8.68 -13.66 -2.38
C TRP A 82 9.70 -14.50 -1.60
N GLN A 83 10.63 -15.18 -2.28
CA GLN A 83 11.59 -16.07 -1.64
C GLN A 83 12.52 -15.34 -0.65
N TRP A 84 13.01 -14.16 -1.03
CA TRP A 84 13.83 -13.29 -0.16
C TRP A 84 13.12 -12.97 1.17
N TYR A 85 11.79 -12.78 1.12
CA TYR A 85 11.00 -12.49 2.30
C TYR A 85 10.78 -13.73 3.15
N ALA A 86 10.50 -14.88 2.54
CA ALA A 86 10.39 -16.14 3.26
C ALA A 86 11.67 -16.46 4.03
N ASN A 87 12.83 -16.31 3.38
CA ASN A 87 14.14 -16.46 4.01
C ASN A 87 14.34 -15.51 5.20
N PHE A 88 13.95 -14.24 5.04
CA PHE A 88 13.99 -13.27 6.13
C PHE A 88 13.07 -13.66 7.30
N ALA A 89 11.81 -13.98 7.02
CA ALA A 89 10.81 -14.32 8.04
C ALA A 89 11.19 -15.59 8.80
N ASP A 90 11.75 -16.58 8.11
CA ASP A 90 12.24 -17.83 8.72
C ASP A 90 13.49 -17.59 9.56
N ALA A 91 14.44 -16.79 9.07
CA ALA A 91 15.64 -16.42 9.83
C ALA A 91 15.28 -15.62 11.09
N GLU A 92 14.35 -14.66 10.98
CA GLU A 92 13.88 -13.87 12.13
C GLU A 92 13.18 -14.77 13.16
N ARG A 93 12.30 -15.67 12.70
CA ARG A 93 11.60 -16.63 13.58
C ARG A 93 12.58 -17.58 14.27
N ALA A 94 13.56 -18.11 13.54
CA ALA A 94 14.59 -18.99 14.09
C ALA A 94 15.47 -18.27 15.14
N ALA A 95 15.73 -16.98 14.93
CA ALA A 95 16.45 -16.13 15.88
C ALA A 95 15.58 -15.60 17.04
N SER A 96 14.33 -16.05 17.17
CA SER A 96 13.37 -15.58 18.19
C SER A 96 13.11 -14.07 18.14
N TYR A 97 12.98 -13.52 16.94
CA TYR A 97 12.62 -12.12 16.70
C TYR A 97 13.56 -11.12 17.41
N PRO A 98 14.86 -11.05 17.07
CA PRO A 98 15.74 -10.06 17.67
C PRO A 98 15.36 -8.64 17.22
N PRO A 99 15.62 -7.58 18.01
CA PRO A 99 15.22 -6.21 17.67
C PRO A 99 15.92 -5.68 16.41
N ASN A 100 17.12 -6.18 16.11
CA ASN A 100 17.95 -5.82 14.96
C ASN A 100 17.79 -6.77 13.75
N ALA A 101 16.71 -7.55 13.71
CA ALA A 101 16.44 -8.49 12.61
C ALA A 101 16.38 -7.80 11.24
N PHE A 102 15.91 -6.55 11.18
CA PHE A 102 15.87 -5.78 9.94
C PHE A 102 17.28 -5.58 9.37
N SER A 103 18.21 -5.03 10.14
CA SER A 103 19.60 -4.87 9.69
C SER A 103 20.36 -6.19 9.52
N GLN A 104 20.15 -7.19 10.37
CA GLN A 104 20.95 -8.43 10.36
C GLN A 104 20.42 -9.51 9.42
N CYS A 105 19.10 -9.71 9.36
CA CYS A 105 18.48 -10.81 8.63
C CYS A 105 17.95 -10.37 7.26
N LEU A 106 17.39 -9.15 7.14
CA LEU A 106 16.83 -8.67 5.87
C LEU A 106 17.90 -8.10 4.92
N ALA A 107 18.87 -7.36 5.43
CA ALA A 107 19.88 -6.70 4.58
C ALA A 107 20.62 -7.67 3.62
N PRO A 108 20.99 -8.90 4.02
CA PRO A 108 21.59 -9.88 3.10
C PRO A 108 20.66 -10.38 1.99
N GLN A 109 19.33 -10.23 2.16
CA GLN A 109 18.33 -10.70 1.20
C GLN A 109 18.03 -9.67 0.10
N LEU A 110 18.57 -8.45 0.18
CA LEU A 110 18.23 -7.34 -0.71
C LEU A 110 19.47 -6.74 -1.38
N PRO A 111 19.41 -6.41 -2.68
CA PRO A 111 20.42 -5.57 -3.32
C PRO A 111 20.53 -4.20 -2.61
N PRO A 112 21.73 -3.59 -2.52
CA PRO A 112 21.92 -2.34 -1.79
C PRO A 112 21.00 -1.20 -2.24
N ALA A 113 20.72 -1.08 -3.54
CA ALA A 113 19.81 -0.06 -4.08
C ALA A 113 18.36 -0.27 -3.63
N HIS A 114 17.91 -1.53 -3.56
CA HIS A 114 16.56 -1.87 -3.10
C HIS A 114 16.43 -1.66 -1.59
N MET A 115 17.49 -1.97 -0.82
CA MET A 115 17.53 -1.68 0.61
C MET A 115 17.45 -0.17 0.89
N GLN A 116 18.19 0.67 0.15
CA GLN A 116 18.11 2.12 0.29
C GLN A 116 16.70 2.65 -0.03
N LEU A 117 16.09 2.16 -1.11
CA LEU A 117 14.71 2.50 -1.46
C LEU A 117 13.72 2.08 -0.38
N LEU A 118 13.88 0.87 0.19
CA LEU A 118 13.03 0.37 1.26
C LEU A 118 13.13 1.27 2.49
N VAL A 119 14.34 1.55 2.97
CA VAL A 119 14.57 2.37 4.16
C VAL A 119 13.99 3.78 3.96
N ALA A 120 14.30 4.44 2.84
CA ALA A 120 13.77 5.77 2.54
C ALA A 120 12.23 5.79 2.49
N THR A 121 11.61 4.73 1.94
CA THR A 121 10.16 4.61 1.91
C THR A 121 9.59 4.41 3.32
N LEU A 122 10.17 3.50 4.10
CA LEU A 122 9.69 3.19 5.45
C LEU A 122 9.89 4.36 6.44
N GLU A 123 10.90 5.20 6.24
CA GLU A 123 11.06 6.46 7.00
C GLU A 123 9.88 7.41 6.78
N ILE A 124 9.40 7.53 5.53
CA ILE A 124 8.19 8.30 5.21
C ILE A 124 6.97 7.67 5.90
N LEU A 125 6.83 6.34 5.84
CA LEU A 125 5.74 5.64 6.52
C LEU A 125 5.78 5.86 8.03
N SER A 126 6.96 5.78 8.65
CA SER A 126 7.15 6.00 10.08
C SER A 126 6.73 7.41 10.49
N SER A 127 7.16 8.41 9.73
CA SER A 127 6.80 9.82 9.97
C SER A 127 5.28 10.05 9.89
N LEU A 128 4.62 9.46 8.90
CA LEU A 128 3.17 9.55 8.74
C LEU A 128 2.42 8.76 9.82
N ALA A 129 2.85 7.54 10.13
CA ALA A 129 2.20 6.67 11.11
C ALA A 129 2.32 7.21 12.55
N ALA A 130 3.42 7.92 12.87
CA ALA A 130 3.58 8.62 14.15
C ALA A 130 2.49 9.68 14.40
N HIS A 131 1.85 10.18 13.34
CA HIS A 131 0.78 11.18 13.39
C HIS A 131 -0.58 10.61 12.92
N SER A 132 -0.77 9.30 13.05
CA SER A 132 -1.96 8.57 12.56
C SER A 132 -3.29 9.11 13.08
N GLU A 133 -3.34 9.64 14.31
CA GLU A 133 -4.54 10.26 14.89
C GLU A 133 -4.95 11.55 14.15
N ARG A 134 -3.98 12.33 13.67
CA ARG A 134 -4.23 13.60 12.99
C ARG A 134 -4.52 13.40 11.50
N ASN A 135 -3.87 12.43 10.87
CA ASN A 135 -4.01 12.19 9.42
C ASN A 135 -4.97 11.04 9.06
N GLY A 136 -5.53 10.34 10.04
CA GLY A 136 -6.50 9.24 9.84
C GLY A 136 -5.93 8.04 9.09
N THR A 137 -4.60 7.87 9.07
CA THR A 137 -3.92 6.85 8.28
C THR A 137 -2.91 6.10 9.15
N SER A 138 -3.15 4.81 9.36
CA SER A 138 -2.24 3.93 10.10
C SER A 138 -1.09 3.42 9.23
N GLY A 139 0.00 2.98 9.88
CA GLY A 139 1.12 2.31 9.19
C GLY A 139 0.66 1.11 8.37
N SER A 140 -0.22 0.26 8.94
CA SER A 140 -0.84 -0.87 8.23
C SER A 140 -1.51 -0.45 6.92
N LYS A 141 -2.30 0.62 6.96
CA LYS A 141 -3.01 1.14 5.78
C LYS A 141 -2.04 1.66 4.72
N LEU A 142 -0.97 2.34 5.13
CA LEU A 142 0.09 2.79 4.21
C LEU A 142 0.83 1.61 3.59
N SER A 143 1.23 0.62 4.38
CA SER A 143 1.86 -0.60 3.90
C SER A 143 0.97 -1.32 2.89
N LYS A 144 -0.35 -1.33 3.12
CA LYS A 144 -1.32 -1.90 2.19
C LYS A 144 -1.40 -1.15 0.87
N PHE A 145 -1.37 0.17 0.90
CA PHE A 145 -1.39 0.97 -0.32
C PHE A 145 -0.12 0.87 -1.14
N LEU A 146 1.04 0.71 -0.50
CA LEU A 146 2.34 0.83 -1.17
C LEU A 146 3.04 -0.52 -1.43
N GLY A 147 2.65 -1.58 -0.72
CA GLY A 147 3.33 -2.88 -0.74
C GLY A 147 3.57 -3.43 -2.13
N LEU A 148 2.51 -3.55 -2.95
CA LEU A 148 2.64 -4.06 -4.31
C LEU A 148 3.57 -3.20 -5.18
N TRP A 149 3.42 -1.88 -5.13
CA TRP A 149 4.17 -0.96 -5.99
C TRP A 149 5.66 -0.90 -5.66
N LEU A 150 6.01 -1.16 -4.40
CA LEU A 150 7.37 -1.15 -3.89
C LEU A 150 8.07 -2.49 -4.01
N LEU A 151 7.41 -3.58 -3.63
CA LEU A 151 8.04 -4.89 -3.39
C LEU A 151 7.95 -5.85 -4.59
N THR A 152 7.32 -5.45 -5.70
CA THR A 152 7.20 -6.29 -6.90
C THR A 152 7.84 -5.63 -8.11
N ALA A 153 8.62 -6.40 -8.85
CA ALA A 153 9.13 -5.98 -10.15
C ALA A 153 8.03 -6.02 -11.21
N ARG A 154 7.14 -7.02 -11.12
CA ARG A 154 5.97 -7.19 -11.99
C ARG A 154 4.69 -6.91 -11.22
N ARG A 155 4.01 -5.81 -11.59
CA ARG A 155 2.78 -5.35 -10.93
C ARG A 155 1.52 -6.02 -11.48
N THR A 156 1.57 -6.44 -12.73
CA THR A 156 0.51 -7.15 -13.45
C THR A 156 1.12 -8.36 -14.13
N GLU A 157 0.38 -9.46 -14.12
CA GLU A 157 0.68 -10.69 -14.85
C GLU A 157 -0.32 -10.83 -16.00
N ASP A 158 0.07 -11.50 -17.08
CA ASP A 158 -0.75 -11.55 -18.31
C ASP A 158 -2.10 -12.24 -18.10
N ASP A 159 -2.15 -13.19 -17.15
CA ASP A 159 -3.34 -13.97 -16.78
C ASP A 159 -3.95 -13.56 -15.42
N ASP A 160 -3.65 -12.35 -14.91
CA ASP A 160 -4.24 -11.87 -13.64
C ASP A 160 -5.76 -11.67 -13.77
N ASP A 161 -6.53 -12.46 -13.02
CA ASP A 161 -7.89 -12.10 -12.65
C ASP A 161 -7.90 -11.16 -11.43
N TRP A 162 -9.07 -10.58 -11.12
CA TRP A 162 -9.21 -9.68 -9.97
C TRP A 162 -8.84 -10.36 -8.65
N SER A 163 -9.21 -11.63 -8.47
CA SER A 163 -8.92 -12.42 -7.27
C SER A 163 -7.42 -12.58 -7.05
N SER A 164 -6.68 -12.97 -8.09
CA SER A 164 -5.24 -13.20 -8.06
C SER A 164 -4.50 -11.89 -7.84
N PHE A 165 -4.87 -10.83 -8.57
CA PHE A 165 -4.33 -9.50 -8.34
C PHE A 165 -4.57 -9.02 -6.91
N TYR A 166 -5.79 -9.17 -6.39
CA TYR A 166 -6.14 -8.76 -5.03
C TYR A 166 -5.35 -9.55 -3.99
N ALA A 167 -5.19 -10.87 -4.17
CA ALA A 167 -4.39 -11.71 -3.29
C ALA A 167 -2.90 -11.30 -3.30
N ARG A 168 -2.33 -10.99 -4.47
CA ARG A 168 -0.95 -10.50 -4.59
C ARG A 168 -0.80 -9.12 -3.94
N TRP A 169 -1.74 -8.20 -4.17
CA TRP A 169 -1.79 -6.89 -3.52
C TRP A 169 -1.89 -7.01 -1.99
N GLU A 170 -2.76 -7.90 -1.50
CA GLU A 170 -2.92 -8.16 -0.08
C GLU A 170 -1.62 -8.73 0.51
N ARG A 171 -1.03 -9.76 -0.10
CA ARG A 171 0.23 -10.37 0.36
C ARG A 171 1.35 -9.34 0.42
N ALA A 172 1.57 -8.58 -0.65
CA ALA A 172 2.61 -7.55 -0.71
C ALA A 172 2.46 -6.50 0.39
N GLY A 173 1.24 -6.07 0.68
CA GLY A 173 1.01 -5.13 1.78
C GLY A 173 1.20 -5.73 3.17
N ARG A 174 0.94 -7.03 3.38
CA ARG A 174 1.26 -7.72 4.65
C ARG A 174 2.77 -7.85 4.85
N ILE A 175 3.48 -8.13 3.76
CA ILE A 175 4.94 -8.18 3.77
C ILE A 175 5.50 -6.80 4.13
N LEU A 176 5.04 -5.72 3.49
CA LEU A 176 5.50 -4.38 3.81
C LEU A 176 5.15 -3.95 5.24
N GLU A 177 4.01 -4.40 5.79
CA GLU A 177 3.64 -4.17 7.18
C GLU A 177 4.61 -4.88 8.15
N HIS A 178 4.98 -6.14 7.86
CA HIS A 178 6.00 -6.84 8.62
C HIS A 178 7.34 -6.08 8.59
N LEU A 179 7.84 -5.71 7.40
CA LEU A 179 9.11 -4.99 7.28
C LEU A 179 9.08 -3.63 7.99
N PHE A 180 7.95 -2.93 7.94
CA PHE A 180 7.76 -1.66 8.66
C PHE A 180 7.88 -1.85 10.18
N LEU A 181 7.24 -2.87 10.74
CA LEU A 181 7.33 -3.17 12.18
C LEU A 181 8.74 -3.62 12.57
N ALA A 182 9.39 -4.45 11.76
CA ALA A 182 10.77 -4.87 11.98
C ALA A 182 11.74 -3.68 11.96
N GLN A 183 11.56 -2.73 11.04
CA GLN A 183 12.38 -1.51 11.00
C GLN A 183 12.16 -0.63 12.23
N ILE A 184 10.92 -0.44 12.69
CA ILE A 184 10.65 0.33 13.93
C ILE A 184 11.41 -0.28 15.11
N ARG A 185 11.44 -1.60 15.23
CA ARG A 185 12.17 -2.31 16.30
C ARG A 185 13.67 -2.08 16.22
N ASP A 186 14.22 -2.12 15.01
CA ASP A 186 15.65 -1.89 14.76
C ASP A 186 16.02 -0.44 15.06
N ASP A 187 15.22 0.50 14.58
CA ASP A 187 15.35 1.93 14.85
C ASP A 187 15.28 2.25 16.36
N MET A 188 14.42 1.57 17.12
CA MET A 188 14.30 1.75 18.57
C MET A 188 15.60 1.42 19.33
N VAL A 189 16.49 0.60 18.77
CA VAL A 189 17.81 0.32 19.34
C VAL A 189 18.74 1.53 19.23
N HIS A 190 18.59 2.32 18.17
CA HIS A 190 19.52 3.39 17.82
C HIS A 190 19.02 4.80 18.16
N LYS A 191 17.70 5.03 18.17
CA LYS A 191 17.08 6.34 18.41
C LYS A 191 15.84 6.25 19.29
N LYS A 192 15.54 7.36 19.97
CA LYS A 192 14.28 7.50 20.70
C LYS A 192 13.12 7.54 19.71
N MET A 193 12.16 6.65 19.89
CA MET A 193 11.01 6.50 19.00
C MET A 193 9.77 7.24 19.55
N PRO A 194 8.94 7.88 18.70
CA PRO A 194 7.63 8.37 19.12
C PRO A 194 6.77 7.28 19.77
N LEU A 195 6.07 7.63 20.86
CA LEU A 195 5.27 6.68 21.66
C LEU A 195 4.31 5.85 20.80
N ARG A 196 3.64 6.48 19.83
CA ARG A 196 2.71 5.78 18.93
C ARG A 196 3.37 4.70 18.10
N LEU A 197 4.61 4.89 17.64
CA LEU A 197 5.33 3.86 16.91
C LEU A 197 5.82 2.74 17.84
N ALA A 198 6.24 3.10 19.06
CA ALA A 198 6.62 2.10 20.07
C ALA A 198 5.44 1.20 20.48
N GLU A 199 4.24 1.77 20.58
CA GLU A 199 3.00 1.01 20.84
C GLU A 199 2.69 -0.02 19.74
N LEU A 200 3.01 0.28 18.47
CA LEU A 200 2.78 -0.65 17.36
C LEU A 200 3.59 -1.95 17.50
N VAL A 201 4.78 -1.87 18.08
CA VAL A 201 5.70 -3.03 18.19
C VAL A 201 5.75 -3.63 19.58
N ALA A 202 5.04 -3.08 20.56
CA ALA A 202 5.08 -3.50 21.97
C ALA A 202 4.68 -4.97 22.20
N SER A 203 3.86 -5.55 21.32
CA SER A 203 3.40 -6.94 21.42
C SER A 203 3.93 -7.84 20.31
N TYR A 204 4.90 -7.39 19.51
CA TYR A 204 5.51 -8.16 18.42
C TYR A 204 6.14 -9.47 18.94
N PRO A 205 5.96 -10.64 18.29
CA PRO A 205 5.34 -10.93 16.98
C PRO A 205 3.80 -11.07 16.95
N PHE A 206 3.10 -10.51 17.94
CA PHE A 206 1.66 -10.59 18.21
C PHE A 206 1.17 -12.00 18.56
N PRO A 207 0.29 -12.14 19.57
CA PRO A 207 -0.33 -13.43 19.87
C PRO A 207 -1.17 -13.88 18.67
N SER A 208 -1.02 -15.15 18.27
CA SER A 208 -1.76 -15.73 17.16
C SER A 208 -3.05 -16.37 17.67
N ASP A 209 -4.20 -15.76 17.37
CA ASP A 209 -5.53 -16.31 17.69
C ASP A 209 -6.07 -17.24 16.57
N GLY A 210 -5.27 -17.58 15.54
CA GLY A 210 -5.72 -18.39 14.39
C GLY A 210 -4.64 -18.63 13.32
N SER A 211 -5.00 -19.36 12.24
CA SER A 211 -4.08 -19.84 11.20
C SER A 211 -3.15 -18.73 10.66
N THR A 212 -1.86 -18.86 10.94
CA THR A 212 -0.84 -18.02 10.36
C THR A 212 -0.79 -18.30 8.85
N GLU A 213 -1.27 -17.37 8.02
CA GLU A 213 -1.04 -17.45 6.57
C GLU A 213 0.47 -17.65 6.33
N GLU A 214 0.81 -18.61 5.47
CA GLU A 214 2.16 -19.14 5.29
C GLU A 214 3.22 -18.04 5.15
N GLY A 215 4.13 -17.99 6.12
CA GLY A 215 5.27 -17.07 6.17
C GLY A 215 4.97 -15.63 6.63
N LEU A 216 3.72 -15.26 6.91
CA LEU A 216 3.34 -13.88 7.29
C LEU A 216 3.20 -13.73 8.81
N LEU A 217 3.47 -12.52 9.34
CA LEU A 217 3.18 -12.22 10.74
C LEU A 217 1.67 -12.24 11.03
N PRO A 218 1.24 -12.69 12.22
CA PRO A 218 -0.12 -12.52 12.69
C PRO A 218 -0.56 -11.05 12.58
N ARG A 219 -1.84 -10.83 12.24
CA ARG A 219 -2.35 -9.46 12.04
C ARG A 219 -2.48 -8.78 13.41
N PRO A 220 -1.80 -7.66 13.67
CA PRO A 220 -2.04 -6.90 14.89
C PRO A 220 -3.47 -6.38 14.94
N ARG A 221 -4.01 -6.15 16.15
CA ARG A 221 -5.32 -5.47 16.32
C ARG A 221 -5.39 -4.10 15.65
N LEU A 222 -4.22 -3.47 15.47
CA LEU A 222 -4.03 -2.17 14.83
C LEU A 222 -3.86 -2.27 13.30
N SER A 223 -3.90 -3.49 12.75
CA SER A 223 -3.87 -3.75 11.31
C SER A 223 -5.20 -3.37 10.64
N THR A 224 -5.20 -3.39 9.31
CA THR A 224 -6.40 -3.15 8.50
C THR A 224 -7.43 -4.25 8.78
N ARG A 225 -8.58 -3.87 9.37
CA ARG A 225 -9.67 -4.80 9.68
C ARG A 225 -10.28 -5.34 8.39
N ARG A 226 -10.54 -6.65 8.38
CA ARG A 226 -11.38 -7.27 7.36
C ARG A 226 -12.83 -7.14 7.79
N HIS A 227 -13.68 -6.87 6.83
CA HIS A 227 -15.12 -6.91 7.00
C HIS A 227 -15.64 -7.89 5.97
N ASP A 228 -16.39 -8.88 6.42
CA ASP A 228 -17.13 -9.73 5.51
C ASP A 228 -18.21 -8.87 4.87
N ALA A 229 -18.27 -8.90 3.55
CA ALA A 229 -19.19 -8.10 2.76
C ALA A 229 -19.93 -9.02 1.80
N LEU A 230 -21.26 -8.90 1.77
CA LEU A 230 -22.09 -9.57 0.80
C LEU A 230 -22.25 -8.67 -0.43
N TYR A 231 -21.85 -9.18 -1.60
CA TYR A 231 -22.12 -8.51 -2.86
C TYR A 231 -23.53 -8.89 -3.34
N VAL A 232 -24.41 -7.89 -3.48
CA VAL A 232 -25.79 -8.08 -3.93
C VAL A 232 -25.95 -7.38 -5.28
N ARG A 233 -26.26 -8.16 -6.32
CA ARG A 233 -26.61 -7.64 -7.65
C ARG A 233 -28.12 -7.58 -7.77
N VAL A 234 -28.65 -6.37 -7.94
CA VAL A 234 -30.08 -6.11 -8.13
C VAL A 234 -30.34 -5.82 -9.60
N GLU A 235 -31.07 -6.71 -10.27
CA GLU A 235 -31.51 -6.49 -11.65
C GLU A 235 -32.97 -6.04 -11.66
N VAL A 236 -33.22 -4.87 -12.25
CA VAL A 236 -34.57 -4.31 -12.38
C VAL A 236 -34.95 -4.31 -13.85
N GLN A 237 -36.05 -4.98 -14.19
CA GLN A 237 -36.63 -4.89 -15.53
C GLN A 237 -37.38 -3.55 -15.65
N LEU A 238 -36.91 -2.69 -16.56
CA LEU A 238 -37.56 -1.41 -16.84
C LEU A 238 -38.81 -1.62 -17.72
N PRO A 239 -39.95 -0.98 -17.39
CA PRO A 239 -41.13 -1.01 -18.24
C PRO A 239 -40.93 -0.09 -19.45
N ASP A 240 -40.76 -0.72 -20.61
CA ASP A 240 -40.77 -0.18 -21.98
C ASP A 240 -39.81 1.00 -22.30
N ILE A 241 -39.24 0.99 -23.50
CA ILE A 241 -38.05 1.81 -23.92
C ILE A 241 -38.27 3.34 -23.83
N LYS A 242 -39.53 3.78 -23.67
CA LYS A 242 -39.93 5.19 -23.71
C LYS A 242 -40.02 5.87 -22.34
N SER A 243 -39.91 5.14 -21.23
CA SER A 243 -39.97 5.73 -19.89
C SER A 243 -38.58 6.16 -19.40
N SER A 244 -38.47 7.35 -18.82
CA SER A 244 -37.22 7.78 -18.18
C SER A 244 -36.98 6.92 -16.93
N PRO A 245 -35.72 6.52 -16.67
CA PRO A 245 -35.42 5.68 -15.52
C PRO A 245 -35.87 6.41 -14.24
N PRO A 246 -36.64 5.75 -13.35
CA PRO A 246 -37.11 6.40 -12.15
C PRO A 246 -35.91 6.78 -11.27
N LYS A 247 -35.88 8.02 -10.78
CA LYS A 247 -34.92 8.47 -9.75
C LYS A 247 -35.27 7.78 -8.43
N GLN A 248 -34.86 6.52 -8.28
CA GLN A 248 -35.08 5.77 -7.05
C GLN A 248 -34.05 6.17 -6.01
N HIS A 249 -34.53 6.42 -4.80
CA HIS A 249 -33.66 6.67 -3.64
C HIS A 249 -32.89 5.37 -3.30
N PRO A 250 -31.59 5.42 -2.96
CA PRO A 250 -30.77 4.23 -2.70
C PRO A 250 -31.35 3.30 -1.61
N PHE A 251 -31.87 3.85 -0.52
CA PHE A 251 -32.56 3.03 0.51
C PHE A 251 -33.80 2.31 -0.02
N ARG A 252 -34.49 2.87 -1.02
CA ARG A 252 -35.66 2.23 -1.63
C ARG A 252 -35.24 1.04 -2.48
N VAL A 253 -34.14 1.16 -3.23
CA VAL A 253 -33.54 0.04 -3.96
C VAL A 253 -33.15 -1.09 -3.02
N ILE A 254 -32.55 -0.78 -1.86
CA ILE A 254 -32.19 -1.80 -0.85
C ILE A 254 -33.46 -2.46 -0.29
N THR A 255 -34.47 -1.65 0.06
CA THR A 255 -35.74 -2.17 0.60
C THR A 255 -36.48 -3.04 -0.41
N ASP A 256 -36.45 -2.68 -1.68
CA ASP A 256 -37.07 -3.45 -2.75
C ASP A 256 -36.26 -4.73 -3.03
N ALA A 257 -34.93 -4.67 -2.93
CA ALA A 257 -34.06 -5.83 -3.07
C ALA A 257 -34.24 -6.85 -1.93
N THR A 258 -34.37 -6.42 -0.68
CA THR A 258 -34.62 -7.34 0.45
C THR A 258 -36.00 -7.98 0.40
N LYS A 259 -36.97 -7.32 -0.24
CA LYS A 259 -38.31 -7.85 -0.50
C LYS A 259 -38.40 -8.74 -1.73
N ALA A 260 -37.44 -8.62 -2.66
CA ALA A 260 -37.40 -9.45 -3.85
C ALA A 260 -37.07 -10.91 -3.51
N GLU A 261 -37.67 -11.84 -4.24
CA GLU A 261 -37.35 -13.27 -4.13
C GLU A 261 -35.92 -13.50 -4.63
N SER A 262 -35.11 -14.25 -3.86
CA SER A 262 -33.81 -14.68 -4.35
C SER A 262 -34.03 -15.65 -5.52
N ARG A 263 -33.31 -15.45 -6.62
CA ARG A 263 -33.30 -16.45 -7.69
C ARG A 263 -32.57 -17.70 -7.18
N PRO A 264 -33.13 -18.91 -7.39
CA PRO A 264 -32.63 -20.17 -6.82
C PRO A 264 -31.30 -20.69 -7.41
N ASP A 265 -30.68 -19.99 -8.37
CA ASP A 265 -29.49 -20.49 -9.08
C ASP A 265 -28.20 -20.46 -8.23
N HIS A 266 -28.20 -19.82 -7.06
CA HIS A 266 -27.04 -19.73 -6.18
C HIS A 266 -27.37 -20.05 -4.71
N GLY A 267 -27.83 -21.28 -4.45
CA GLY A 267 -28.27 -21.77 -3.13
C GLY A 267 -27.22 -21.79 -2.01
N GLU A 268 -25.96 -21.41 -2.27
CA GLU A 268 -24.90 -21.35 -1.25
C GLU A 268 -25.13 -20.21 -0.23
N TYR A 269 -25.79 -19.12 -0.64
CA TYR A 269 -25.94 -17.92 0.19
C TYR A 269 -27.38 -17.62 0.64
N ASP A 270 -28.34 -18.49 0.32
CA ASP A 270 -29.76 -18.29 0.69
C ASP A 270 -29.94 -18.20 2.21
N SER A 271 -29.23 -19.05 2.97
CA SER A 271 -29.28 -19.04 4.44
C SER A 271 -28.75 -17.73 5.05
N ILE A 272 -27.72 -17.14 4.43
CA ILE A 272 -27.16 -15.85 4.83
C ILE A 272 -28.10 -14.71 4.43
N TRP A 273 -28.72 -14.80 3.26
CA TRP A 273 -29.69 -13.81 2.79
C TRP A 273 -30.95 -13.77 3.67
N ASP A 274 -31.46 -14.92 4.07
CA ASP A 274 -32.60 -15.02 4.98
C ASP A 274 -32.29 -14.47 6.38
N ALA A 275 -31.05 -14.64 6.87
CA ALA A 275 -30.61 -14.02 8.12
C ALA A 275 -30.54 -12.49 8.04
N ILE A 276 -30.27 -11.92 6.86
CA ILE A 276 -30.22 -10.46 6.63
C ILE A 276 -31.64 -9.86 6.50
N LYS A 277 -32.64 -10.66 6.10
CA LYS A 277 -34.04 -10.20 5.98
C LYS A 277 -34.74 -10.00 7.34
N GLN A 278 -34.25 -10.65 8.41
CA GLN A 278 -34.82 -10.56 9.77
C GLN A 278 -34.42 -9.25 10.47
#